data_AF-A0A7C2HJG5-F1
#
_entry.id   AF-A0A7C2HJG5-F1
#
_cell.length_a   1.000
_cell.length_b   1.000
_cell.length_c   1.000
_cell.angle_alpha   90.00
_cell.angle_beta   90.00
_cell.angle_gamma   90.00
#
_symmetry.space_group_name_H-M   'P 1'
#
loop_
_entity.id
_entity.type
_entity.pdbx_description
1 polymer ?
#
loop_
_entity_poly.entity_id
_entity_poly.type
_entity_poly.pdbx_seq_one_letter_code
_entity_poly.pdbx_strand_id
1 'polypeptide(L)' 'MLRRMFGWALLDGSGQELGRSPRFEDAEAAEAWIGLSWSDLLANGIEEVVLYDHARDRSVYRMGLSPL' A
#
# COMPACT_ATOMS: atom_id res chain seq x y z
N MET A 1 4.15 -0.19 23.77
CA MET A 1 4.71 0.23 22.46
C MET A 1 3.82 -0.35 21.38
N LEU A 2 3.20 0.49 20.53
CA LEU A 2 2.49 -0.03 19.35
C LEU A 2 3.53 -0.53 18.34
N ARG A 3 3.32 -1.74 17.81
CA ARG A 3 4.17 -2.32 16.77
C ARG A 3 3.59 -1.93 15.42
N ARG A 4 4.38 -1.26 14.58
CA ARG A 4 3.98 -0.91 13.21
C ARG A 4 4.08 -2.15 12.32
N MET A 5 2.94 -2.70 11.95
CA MET A 5 2.79 -4.03 11.34
C MET A 5 2.22 -3.99 9.93
N PHE A 6 1.52 -2.91 9.56
CA PHE A 6 0.89 -2.77 8.26
C PHE A 6 1.79 -2.00 7.29
N GLY A 7 1.75 -2.34 6.01
CA GLY A 7 2.52 -1.65 4.98
C GLY A 7 1.99 -1.99 3.60
N TRP A 8 2.31 -1.14 2.62
CA TRP A 8 1.88 -1.30 1.24
C TRP A 8 3.06 -1.75 0.39
N ALA A 9 2.87 -2.81 -0.40
CA ALA A 9 3.65 -2.97 -1.63
C ALA A 9 3.01 -2.08 -2.70
N LEU A 10 3.85 -1.39 -3.47
CA LEU A 10 3.46 -0.47 -4.54
C LEU A 10 3.86 -1.09 -5.87
N LEU A 11 2.90 -1.25 -6.79
CA LEU A 11 3.06 -2.04 -7.99
C LEU A 11 2.71 -1.23 -9.24
N ASP A 12 3.38 -1.53 -10.35
CA ASP A 12 3.00 -1.04 -11.68
C ASP A 12 1.82 -1.83 -12.27
N GLY A 13 1.33 -1.43 -13.46
CA GLY A 13 0.23 -2.10 -14.16
C GLY A 13 0.52 -3.53 -14.64
N SER A 14 1.75 -4.02 -14.51
CA SER A 14 2.11 -5.42 -14.76
C SER A 14 2.09 -6.28 -13.48
N GLY A 15 1.91 -5.63 -12.31
CA GLY A 15 2.05 -6.24 -11.00
C GLY A 15 3.50 -6.38 -10.53
N GLN A 16 4.45 -5.66 -11.13
CA GLN A 16 5.82 -5.60 -10.62
C GLN A 16 5.88 -4.65 -9.41
N GLU A 17 6.48 -5.10 -8.31
CA GLU A 17 6.73 -4.25 -7.14
C GLU A 17 7.79 -3.19 -7.48
N LEU A 18 7.39 -1.92 -7.46
CA LEU A 18 8.25 -0.76 -7.66
C LEU A 18 8.75 -0.17 -6.34
N GLY A 19 8.08 -0.47 -5.23
CA GLY A 19 8.49 0.02 -3.92
C GLY A 19 7.57 -0.39 -2.78
N ARG A 20 7.85 0.19 -1.60
CA ARG A 20 7.09 -0.04 -0.37
C ARG A 20 6.83 1.26 0.36
N SER A 21 5.68 1.35 1.00
CA SER A 21 5.35 2.46 1.90
C SER A 21 6.04 2.32 3.27
N PRO A 22 5.96 3.36 4.13
CA PRO A 22 6.26 3.21 5.55
C PRO A 22 5.41 2.13 6.23
N ARG A 23 5.78 1.76 7.46
CA ARG A 23 4.93 0.88 8.28
C ARG A 23 3.97 1.68 9.16
N PHE A 24 2.76 1.16 9.31
CA PHE A 24 1.66 1.75 10.06
C PHE A 24 1.23 0.86 11.22
N GLU A 25 0.60 1.47 12.23
CA GLU A 25 0.13 0.78 13.42
C GLU A 25 -1.02 -0.19 13.15
N ASP A 26 -1.95 0.22 12.28
CA ASP A 26 -3.11 -0.55 11.86
C ASP A 26 -3.42 -0.34 10.37
N ALA A 27 -4.44 -1.03 9.89
CA ALA A 27 -4.90 -0.92 8.52
C ALA A 27 -5.52 0.45 8.22
N GLU A 28 -6.21 1.07 9.20
CA GLU A 28 -6.87 2.37 9.03
C GLU A 28 -5.83 3.48 8.76
N ALA A 29 -4.76 3.53 9.53
CA ALA A 29 -3.66 4.46 9.30
C ALA A 29 -2.94 4.21 7.96
N ALA A 30 -2.83 2.94 7.55
CA ALA A 30 -2.28 2.59 6.25
C ALA A 30 -3.19 3.07 5.10
N GLU A 31 -4.51 2.91 5.22
CA GLU A 31 -5.51 3.36 4.24
C GLU A 31 -5.57 4.89 4.16
N ALA A 32 -5.52 5.58 5.30
CA ALA A 32 -5.46 7.05 5.32
C ALA A 32 -4.25 7.58 4.53
N TRP A 33 -3.10 6.90 4.59
CA TRP A 33 -1.93 7.25 3.80
C TRP A 33 -2.15 7.11 2.29
N ILE A 34 -2.86 6.06 1.84
CA ILE A 34 -3.20 5.91 0.41
C ILE A 34 -4.04 7.10 -0.07
N GLY A 35 -5.04 7.53 0.72
CA GLY A 35 -5.86 8.68 0.38
C GLY A 35 -5.06 9.98 0.25
N LEU A 36 -4.05 10.18 1.11
CA LEU A 36 -3.18 11.37 1.09
C LEU A 36 -2.13 11.32 -0.03
N SER A 37 -1.64 10.14 -0.39
CA SER A 37 -0.57 9.95 -1.38
C SER A 37 -1.06 9.53 -2.76
N TRP A 38 -2.36 9.38 -2.97
CA TRP A 38 -2.96 8.83 -4.19
C TRP A 38 -2.43 9.48 -5.48
N SER A 39 -2.47 10.83 -5.55
CA SER A 39 -2.04 11.57 -6.73
C SER A 39 -0.55 11.40 -7.03
N ASP A 40 0.28 11.40 -5.99
CA ASP A 40 1.72 11.20 -6.13
C ASP A 40 2.03 9.76 -6.56
N LEU A 41 1.35 8.77 -6.00
CA LEU A 41 1.52 7.36 -6.38
C LEU A 41 1.23 7.15 -7.87
N LEU A 42 0.09 7.66 -8.35
CA LEU A 42 -0.25 7.60 -9.78
C LEU A 42 0.79 8.33 -10.65
N ALA A 43 1.21 9.53 -10.24
CA ALA A 43 2.22 10.29 -10.99
C ALA A 43 3.58 9.58 -11.07
N ASN A 44 3.87 8.67 -10.14
CA ASN A 44 5.07 7.84 -10.13
C ASN A 44 4.88 6.45 -10.77
N GLY A 45 3.76 6.23 -11.47
CA GLY A 45 3.49 4.98 -12.19
C GLY A 45 3.06 3.81 -11.30
N ILE A 46 2.65 4.08 -10.04
CA ILE A 46 2.01 3.08 -9.21
C ILE A 46 0.55 2.97 -9.64
N GLU A 47 0.16 1.79 -10.10
CA GLU A 47 -1.20 1.51 -10.57
C GLU A 47 -1.95 0.59 -9.62
N GLU A 48 -1.24 -0.19 -8.81
CA GLU A 48 -1.84 -1.12 -7.86
C GLU A 48 -1.08 -1.12 -6.53
N VAL A 49 -1.80 -1.45 -5.45
CA VAL A 49 -1.24 -1.55 -4.10
C VAL A 49 -1.72 -2.83 -3.41
N VAL A 50 -0.86 -3.44 -2.60
CA VAL A 50 -1.20 -4.60 -1.76
C VAL A 50 -0.94 -4.27 -0.31
N LEU A 51 -1.97 -4.35 0.53
CA LEU A 51 -1.82 -4.19 1.97
C LEU A 51 -1.27 -5.48 2.57
N TYR A 52 -0.19 -5.39 3.33
CA TYR A 52 0.41 -6.50 4.06
C TYR A 52 0.26 -6.31 5.57
N ASP A 53 -0.12 -7.39 6.25
CA ASP A 53 -0.02 -7.56 7.69
C ASP A 53 1.26 -8.37 8.00
N HIS A 54 2.33 -7.66 8.36
CA HIS A 54 3.63 -8.27 8.69
C HIS A 54 3.64 -8.98 10.05
N ALA A 55 2.63 -8.79 10.89
CA ALA A 55 2.52 -9.55 12.14
C ALA A 55 2.11 -11.00 11.88
N ARG A 56 1.24 -11.17 10.89
CA ARG A 56 0.66 -12.46 10.48
C ARG A 56 1.28 -13.01 9.19
N ASP A 57 2.26 -12.29 8.64
CA ASP A 57 2.96 -12.61 7.40
C ASP A 57 2.01 -12.92 6.23
N ARG A 58 1.02 -12.04 6.00
CA ARG A 58 0.01 -12.23 4.96
C ARG A 58 -0.37 -10.94 4.24
N SER A 59 -0.76 -11.05 2.98
CA SER A 59 -1.50 -10.00 2.28
C SER A 59 -2.92 -9.93 2.82
N VAL A 60 -3.43 -8.71 3.04
CA VAL A 60 -4.81 -8.46 3.45
C VAL A 60 -5.69 -8.32 2.20
N TYR A 61 -5.34 -7.41 1.30
CA TYR A 61 -6.02 -7.23 0.02
C TYR A 61 -5.14 -6.50 -1.01
N ARG A 62 -5.58 -6.51 -2.27
CA ARG A 62 -5.01 -5.77 -3.40
C ARG A 62 -6.07 -4.83 -3.98
N MET A 63 -5.66 -3.64 -4.42
CA MET A 63 -6.53 -2.64 -5.03
C MET A 63 -5.81 -1.87 -6.13
N GLY A 64 -6.52 -1.53 -7.21
CA GLY A 64 -6.04 -0.59 -8.23
C GLY A 64 -6.23 0.88 -7.81
N LEU A 65 -5.29 1.74 -8.20
CA LEU A 65 -5.33 3.19 -8.00
C LEU A 65 -5.83 3.94 -9.25
N SER A 66 -5.83 3.30 -10.42
CA SER A 66 -6.32 3.90 -11.65
C SER A 66 -7.87 3.87 -11.66
N PRO A 67 -8.55 4.99 -11.99
CA PRO A 67 -9.97 4.92 -12.34
C PRO A 67 -10.10 4.04 -13.59
N LEU A 68 -10.95 3.02 -13.51
CA LEU A 68 -11.30 2.14 -14.63
C LEU A 68 -11.84 2.93 -15.84
#